data_AF-S6A910-F1
#
_entry.id   AF-S6A910-F1
#
_cell.length_a   1.000
_cell.length_b   1.000
_cell.length_c   1.000
_cell.angle_alpha   90.00
_cell.angle_beta   90.00
_cell.angle_gamma   90.00
#
_symmetry.space_group_name_H-M   'P 1'
#
loop_
_entity.id
_entity.type
_entity.pdbx_description
1 polymer ?
#
loop_
_entity_poly.entity_id
_entity_poly.type
_entity_poly.pdbx_seq_one_letter_code
_entity_poly.pdbx_strand_id
1 'polypeptide(L)'
;MKKFRISLGFIFLFSLLCFADSYSGSSKDTAVIVRSPVWVFLETEPGSFDGKTKDAELPPKEALKELSGHILGGMTYGWKFSYTPYDKKRGVKEFFEIVPIAQIEKNDKNIVITDVKIKYPFCYCWVEYKISEAQAVRMKFWKSISHKTVKGRGTGERSDELKGVYNAYTEAVKNAVREYARKVIKNKPKELIGELLIKENPRLYVESGLFKAELELYLNIEKIVPYTVF
;
A
#
# COMPACT_ATOMS: atom_id res chain seq x y z
N MET A 1 13.93 32.09 75.44
CA MET A 1 13.53 30.68 75.67
C MET A 1 12.32 30.33 74.80
N LYS A 2 12.40 29.21 74.06
CA LYS A 2 11.32 28.44 73.39
C LYS A 2 10.60 29.11 72.20
N LYS A 3 10.96 28.77 70.95
CA LYS A 3 10.53 27.63 70.07
C LYS A 3 9.30 28.02 69.20
N PHE A 4 9.45 28.24 67.89
CA PHE A 4 9.41 27.26 66.76
C PHE A 4 7.98 26.98 66.25
N ARG A 5 7.72 27.31 64.96
CA ARG A 5 6.94 26.61 63.92
C ARG A 5 6.33 27.62 62.92
N ILE A 6 7.01 27.90 61.80
CA ILE A 6 7.03 27.13 60.54
C ILE A 6 5.71 27.26 59.75
N SER A 7 5.76 28.22 58.81
CA SER A 7 5.37 28.07 57.40
C SER A 7 4.80 26.70 57.03
N LEU A 8 3.48 26.59 56.97
CA LEU A 8 2.80 25.40 56.44
C LEU A 8 1.46 25.77 55.79
N GLY A 9 1.44 26.84 55.00
CA GLY A 9 0.21 27.33 54.35
C GLY A 9 0.25 27.38 52.82
N PHE A 10 1.44 27.32 52.20
CA PHE A 10 1.58 27.64 50.78
C PHE A 10 2.09 26.50 49.89
N ILE A 11 2.30 25.31 50.44
CA ILE A 11 2.78 24.14 49.66
C ILE A 11 1.63 23.26 49.17
N PHE A 12 0.40 23.43 49.68
CA PHE A 12 -0.73 22.57 49.33
C PHE A 12 -1.48 22.99 48.05
N LEU A 13 -1.19 24.16 47.48
CA LEU A 13 -1.82 24.63 46.24
C LEU A 13 -0.97 24.43 44.97
N PHE A 14 0.32 24.08 45.11
CA PHE A 14 1.21 23.87 43.97
C PHE A 14 1.29 22.39 43.54
N SER A 15 0.87 21.45 44.39
CA SER A 15 0.77 20.03 44.03
C SER A 15 -0.47 19.67 43.22
N LEU A 16 -1.43 20.60 43.07
CA LEU A 16 -2.67 20.42 42.31
C LEU A 16 -2.58 20.89 40.84
N LEU A 17 -1.45 21.45 40.42
CA LEU A 17 -1.20 21.87 39.02
C LEU A 17 -0.20 20.97 38.27
N CYS A 18 0.35 19.93 38.94
CA CYS A 18 1.27 18.97 38.31
C CYS A 18 0.62 17.62 37.98
N PHE A 19 -0.68 17.46 38.21
CA PHE A 19 -1.47 16.42 37.54
C PHE A 19 -2.13 17.04 36.31
N ALA A 20 -1.29 17.49 35.38
CA ALA A 20 -1.66 17.32 33.98
C ALA A 20 -1.70 15.81 33.77
N ASP A 21 -2.87 15.22 34.03
CA ASP A 21 -3.22 13.92 33.49
C ASP A 21 -3.00 14.04 31.99
N SER A 22 -1.81 13.60 31.58
CA SER A 22 -1.57 13.20 30.22
C SER A 22 -2.62 12.13 29.98
N TYR A 23 -3.69 12.55 29.32
CA TYR A 23 -4.75 11.69 28.84
C TYR A 23 -4.11 10.81 27.74
N SER A 24 -3.26 9.89 28.17
CA SER A 24 -2.86 8.69 27.46
C SER A 24 -4.12 7.83 27.44
N GLY A 25 -5.01 8.18 26.53
CA GLY A 25 -6.25 7.48 26.32
C GLY A 25 -5.94 6.03 25.95
N SER A 26 -6.02 5.16 26.95
CA SER A 26 -6.37 3.74 26.83
C SER A 26 -5.46 2.92 25.91
N SER A 27 -4.36 2.43 26.49
CA SER A 27 -3.80 1.13 26.14
C SER A 27 -4.85 0.03 26.32
N LYS A 28 -5.53 -0.32 25.24
CA LYS A 28 -5.86 -1.72 24.95
C LYS A 28 -5.11 -2.03 23.67
N ASP A 29 -4.12 -2.89 23.82
CA ASP A 29 -3.26 -3.44 22.78
C ASP A 29 -4.08 -4.33 21.83
N THR A 30 -5.12 -3.75 21.19
CA THR A 30 -5.69 -4.35 19.99
C THR A 30 -4.71 -4.05 18.89
N ALA A 31 -3.70 -4.92 18.74
CA ALA A 31 -2.81 -4.91 17.60
C ALA A 31 -3.69 -4.75 16.35
N VAL A 32 -3.52 -3.64 15.64
CA VAL A 32 -4.25 -3.43 14.40
C VAL A 32 -3.64 -4.39 13.40
N ILE A 33 -4.47 -5.23 12.79
CA ILE A 33 -4.04 -6.26 11.85
C ILE A 33 -4.53 -5.85 10.46
N VAL A 34 -3.59 -5.71 9.54
CA VAL A 34 -3.89 -5.57 8.11
C VAL A 34 -3.92 -6.98 7.53
N ARG A 35 -5.04 -7.37 6.96
CA ARG A 35 -5.25 -8.73 6.42
C ARG A 35 -5.65 -8.68 4.96
N SER A 36 -5.04 -9.53 4.13
CA SER A 36 -5.37 -9.65 2.71
C SER A 36 -5.35 -11.11 2.24
N PRO A 37 -6.29 -11.54 1.37
CA PRO A 37 -6.23 -12.84 0.75
C PRO A 37 -5.18 -12.83 -0.37
N VAL A 38 -4.29 -13.82 -0.36
CA VAL A 38 -3.24 -13.97 -1.38
C VAL A 38 -3.34 -15.37 -1.95
N TRP A 39 -3.07 -15.48 -3.25
CA TRP A 39 -2.98 -16.78 -3.89
C TRP A 39 -1.90 -16.77 -4.97
N VAL A 40 -1.33 -17.95 -5.22
CA VAL A 40 -0.37 -18.21 -6.30
C VAL A 40 -0.71 -19.50 -7.02
N PHE A 41 -0.15 -19.68 -8.21
CA PHE A 41 -0.17 -20.98 -8.88
C PHE A 41 0.80 -21.95 -8.22
N LEU A 42 0.37 -23.22 -8.15
CA LEU A 42 1.24 -24.32 -7.71
C LEU A 42 2.21 -24.75 -8.81
N GLU A 43 1.78 -24.58 -10.06
CA GLU A 43 2.51 -24.98 -11.25
C GLU A 43 2.61 -23.82 -12.23
N THR A 44 3.72 -23.77 -12.95
CA THR A 44 3.92 -22.82 -14.02
C THR A 44 3.06 -23.16 -15.23
N GLU A 45 2.88 -22.18 -16.12
CA GLU A 45 2.04 -22.38 -17.29
C GLU A 45 2.63 -23.46 -18.22
N PRO A 46 1.89 -24.54 -18.53
CA PRO A 46 2.36 -25.58 -19.42
C PRO A 46 2.56 -25.02 -20.83
N GLY A 47 3.71 -25.30 -21.44
CA GLY A 47 4.09 -24.76 -22.76
C GLY A 47 5.01 -23.54 -22.71
N SER A 48 5.34 -23.02 -21.52
CA SER A 48 6.32 -21.94 -21.34
C SER A 48 7.79 -22.40 -21.48
N PHE A 49 8.08 -23.52 -22.16
CA PHE A 49 9.44 -24.08 -22.32
C PHE A 49 10.30 -23.37 -23.38
N ASP A 50 9.74 -22.36 -24.06
CA ASP A 50 10.45 -21.62 -25.10
C ASP A 50 11.42 -20.61 -24.49
N GLY A 51 12.65 -21.08 -24.21
CA GLY A 51 13.97 -20.42 -24.37
C GLY A 51 14.21 -18.93 -24.04
N LYS A 52 13.21 -18.16 -23.65
CA LYS A 52 13.32 -16.81 -23.11
C LYS A 52 13.76 -16.99 -21.66
N THR A 53 14.83 -16.31 -21.31
CA THR A 53 15.37 -16.21 -19.95
C THR A 53 14.25 -15.95 -18.96
N LYS A 54 13.69 -17.02 -18.38
CA LYS A 54 12.76 -16.94 -17.28
C LYS A 54 13.55 -16.38 -16.11
N ASP A 55 13.15 -15.21 -15.64
CA ASP A 55 13.51 -14.82 -14.29
C ASP A 55 13.17 -15.99 -13.36
N ALA A 56 14.12 -16.35 -12.50
CA ALA A 56 14.11 -17.60 -11.76
C ALA A 56 12.72 -17.95 -11.21
N GLU A 57 12.18 -19.08 -11.66
CA GLU A 57 10.93 -19.68 -11.19
C GLU A 57 10.97 -19.76 -9.67
N LEU A 58 10.18 -18.93 -9.00
CA LEU A 58 10.15 -18.87 -7.55
C LEU A 58 9.29 -20.02 -7.03
N PRO A 59 9.77 -20.81 -6.06
CA PRO A 59 8.94 -21.81 -5.41
C PRO A 59 7.63 -21.19 -4.91
N PRO A 60 6.46 -21.87 -5.01
CA PRO A 60 5.17 -21.28 -4.65
C PRO A 60 5.13 -20.67 -3.24
N LYS A 61 5.87 -21.26 -2.29
CA LYS A 61 6.02 -20.73 -0.93
C LYS A 61 6.73 -19.36 -0.90
N GLU A 62 7.77 -19.19 -1.70
CA GLU A 62 8.54 -17.94 -1.79
C GLU A 62 7.75 -16.88 -2.55
N ALA A 63 7.11 -17.28 -3.65
CA ALA A 63 6.19 -16.42 -4.40
C ALA A 63 5.04 -15.89 -3.51
N LEU A 64 4.46 -16.74 -2.66
CA LEU A 64 3.46 -16.33 -1.68
C LEU A 64 3.99 -15.27 -0.74
N LYS A 65 5.16 -15.50 -0.12
CA LYS A 65 5.77 -14.52 0.80
C LYS A 65 6.08 -13.19 0.13
N GLU A 66 6.58 -13.23 -1.10
CA GLU A 66 6.95 -12.02 -1.83
C GLU A 66 5.72 -11.20 -2.25
N LEU A 67 4.70 -11.87 -2.80
CA LEU A 67 3.41 -11.24 -3.12
C LEU A 67 2.72 -10.69 -1.86
N SER A 68 2.80 -11.43 -0.76
CA SER A 68 2.29 -11.00 0.55
C SER A 68 2.91 -9.68 0.99
N GLY A 69 4.25 -9.60 0.99
CA GLY A 69 4.98 -8.38 1.39
C GLY A 69 4.64 -7.21 0.49
N HIS A 70 4.48 -7.44 -0.82
CA HIS A 70 4.11 -6.40 -1.78
C HIS A 70 2.70 -5.82 -1.50
N ILE A 71 1.69 -6.69 -1.33
CA ILE A 71 0.31 -6.27 -1.08
C ILE A 71 0.18 -5.60 0.29
N LEU A 72 0.72 -6.22 1.34
CA LEU A 72 0.67 -5.67 2.70
C LEU A 72 1.43 -4.35 2.81
N GLY A 73 2.55 -4.22 2.08
CA GLY A 73 3.30 -2.97 1.98
C GLY A 73 2.47 -1.86 1.35
N GLY A 74 1.76 -2.16 0.26
CA GLY A 74 0.84 -1.22 -0.40
C GLY A 74 -0.37 -0.82 0.47
N MET A 75 -0.87 -1.73 1.31
CA MET A 75 -1.97 -1.46 2.26
C MET A 75 -1.53 -0.72 3.52
N THR A 76 -0.26 -0.87 3.94
CA THR A 76 0.24 -0.31 5.20
C THR A 76 0.98 1.00 5.00
N TYR A 77 1.97 1.03 4.09
CA TYR A 77 2.83 2.18 3.86
C TYR A 77 2.37 3.00 2.66
N GLY A 78 1.97 2.30 1.60
CA GLY A 78 1.59 2.88 0.32
C GLY A 78 2.75 3.02 -0.67
N TRP A 79 2.45 3.63 -1.80
CA TRP A 79 3.38 3.86 -2.91
C TRP A 79 3.48 5.34 -3.23
N LYS A 80 4.67 5.79 -3.61
CA LYS A 80 4.86 7.03 -4.35
C LYS A 80 4.75 6.74 -5.83
N PHE A 81 4.13 7.66 -6.58
CA PHE A 81 4.03 7.53 -8.02
C PHE A 81 4.53 8.77 -8.74
N SER A 82 5.10 8.57 -9.92
CA SER A 82 5.26 9.60 -10.94
C SER A 82 4.52 9.19 -12.20
N TYR A 83 3.70 10.09 -12.73
CA TYR A 83 2.91 9.86 -13.94
C TYR A 83 3.08 11.01 -14.93
N THR A 84 3.53 10.65 -16.14
CA THR A 84 3.55 11.54 -17.31
C THR A 84 2.47 11.10 -18.29
N PRO A 85 1.41 11.92 -18.49
CA PRO A 85 0.35 11.60 -19.43
C PRO A 85 0.83 11.60 -20.88
N TYR A 86 0.25 10.71 -21.68
CA TYR A 86 0.48 10.70 -23.13
C TYR A 86 0.02 12.01 -23.79
N ASP A 87 0.91 12.65 -24.56
CA ASP A 87 0.60 13.85 -25.32
C ASP A 87 1.15 13.79 -26.75
N LYS A 88 0.27 13.39 -27.69
CA LYS A 88 0.58 13.33 -29.13
C LYS A 88 1.00 14.68 -29.71
N LYS A 89 0.42 15.81 -29.26
CA LYS A 89 0.75 17.14 -29.80
C LYS A 89 2.18 17.56 -29.47
N ARG A 90 2.71 17.08 -28.35
CA ARG A 90 4.05 17.40 -27.84
C ARG A 90 5.05 16.25 -28.03
N GLY A 91 4.64 15.14 -28.66
CA GLY A 91 5.50 13.96 -28.86
C GLY A 91 5.86 13.22 -27.57
N VAL A 92 5.13 13.42 -26.48
CA VAL A 92 5.46 12.83 -25.16
C VAL A 92 4.79 11.47 -25.03
N LYS A 93 5.61 10.42 -24.84
CA LYS A 93 5.15 9.06 -24.52
C LYS A 93 4.61 9.01 -23.09
N GLU A 94 3.69 8.09 -22.86
CA GLU A 94 3.20 7.85 -21.50
C GLU A 94 4.30 7.20 -20.66
N PHE A 95 4.49 7.70 -19.45
CA PHE A 95 5.39 7.11 -18.46
C PHE A 95 4.67 7.00 -17.12
N PHE A 96 4.87 5.89 -16.43
CA PHE A 96 4.33 5.65 -15.11
C PHE A 96 5.30 4.80 -14.30
N GLU A 97 5.56 5.25 -13.09
CA GLU A 97 6.42 4.55 -12.15
C GLU A 97 5.81 4.60 -10.75
N ILE A 98 5.93 3.50 -10.02
CA ILE A 98 5.56 3.40 -8.61
C ILE A 98 6.72 2.87 -7.80
N VAL A 99 6.93 3.47 -6.63
CA VAL A 99 7.98 3.09 -5.69
C VAL A 99 7.37 2.90 -4.30
N PRO A 100 7.64 1.80 -3.59
CA PRO A 100 7.19 1.63 -2.21
C PRO A 100 7.78 2.70 -1.29
N ILE A 101 6.93 3.28 -0.44
CA ILE A 101 7.37 4.25 0.58
C ILE A 101 8.25 3.56 1.62
N ALA A 102 7.86 2.34 2.01
CA ALA A 102 8.69 1.44 2.78
C ALA A 102 8.43 0.01 2.32
N GLN A 103 9.45 -0.83 2.41
CA GLN A 103 9.38 -2.23 2.03
C GLN A 103 9.33 -3.10 3.29
N ILE A 104 8.39 -4.05 3.33
CA ILE A 104 8.37 -5.06 4.39
C ILE A 104 9.44 -6.11 4.06
N GLU A 105 10.30 -6.41 5.03
CA GLU A 105 11.33 -7.43 4.86
C GLU A 105 10.71 -8.82 4.66
N LYS A 106 11.31 -9.65 3.80
CA LYS A 106 10.79 -11.00 3.48
C LYS A 106 10.64 -11.92 4.70
N ASN A 107 11.40 -11.65 5.78
CA ASN A 107 11.42 -12.42 7.02
C ASN A 107 10.95 -11.60 8.24
N ASP A 108 10.15 -10.54 8.02
CA ASP A 108 9.55 -9.79 9.12
C ASP A 108 8.67 -10.71 9.98
N LYS A 109 8.92 -10.73 11.29
CA LYS A 109 8.18 -11.53 12.28
C LYS A 109 6.73 -11.09 12.42
N ASN A 110 6.39 -9.89 11.96
CA ASN A 110 5.04 -9.34 12.02
C ASN A 110 4.12 -9.88 10.92
N ILE A 111 4.66 -10.56 9.90
CA ILE A 111 3.88 -11.26 8.88
C ILE A 111 3.49 -12.65 9.40
N VAL A 112 2.20 -12.93 9.42
CA VAL A 112 1.65 -14.26 9.73
C VAL A 112 0.83 -14.73 8.54
N ILE A 113 1.15 -15.93 8.03
CA ILE A 113 0.35 -16.60 7.01
C ILE A 113 -0.61 -17.55 7.72
N THR A 114 -1.89 -17.37 7.50
CA THR A 114 -2.99 -18.14 8.10
C THR A 114 -3.83 -18.81 7.01
N ASP A 115 -4.62 -19.82 7.40
CA ASP A 115 -5.66 -20.42 6.55
C ASP A 115 -5.18 -20.88 5.15
N VAL A 116 -4.03 -21.57 5.10
CA VAL A 116 -3.50 -22.11 3.84
C VAL A 116 -4.41 -23.21 3.31
N LYS A 117 -4.93 -23.01 2.09
CA LYS A 117 -5.83 -23.93 1.39
C LYS A 117 -5.30 -24.20 0.00
N ILE A 118 -5.01 -25.46 -0.27
CA ILE A 118 -4.61 -25.92 -1.60
C ILE A 118 -5.89 -26.26 -2.36
N LYS A 119 -6.17 -25.54 -3.45
CA LYS A 119 -7.28 -25.82 -4.37
C LYS A 119 -6.72 -25.75 -5.78
N TYR A 120 -6.24 -26.89 -6.26
CA TYR A 120 -5.57 -27.01 -7.56
C TYR A 120 -6.35 -26.27 -8.66
N PRO A 121 -5.69 -25.44 -9.49
CA PRO A 121 -4.23 -25.23 -9.58
C PRO A 121 -3.63 -24.17 -8.62
N PHE A 122 -4.40 -23.69 -7.65
CA PHE A 122 -4.03 -22.56 -6.79
C PHE A 122 -3.68 -22.97 -5.36
N CYS A 123 -2.79 -22.20 -4.74
CA CYS A 123 -2.60 -22.16 -3.30
C CYS A 123 -3.16 -20.84 -2.76
N TYR A 124 -4.19 -20.90 -1.92
CA TYR A 124 -4.78 -19.74 -1.25
C TYR A 124 -4.24 -19.64 0.17
N CYS A 125 -3.97 -18.43 0.63
CA CYS A 125 -3.75 -18.16 2.03
C CYS A 125 -4.32 -16.80 2.42
N TRP A 126 -4.51 -16.62 3.72
CA TRP A 126 -4.68 -15.30 4.29
C TRP A 126 -3.34 -14.84 4.85
N VAL A 127 -3.06 -13.57 4.68
CA VAL A 127 -1.84 -12.98 5.23
C VAL A 127 -2.22 -11.82 6.11
N GLU A 128 -1.66 -11.82 7.31
CA GLU A 128 -1.89 -10.85 8.36
C GLU A 128 -0.58 -10.14 8.67
N TYR A 129 -0.63 -8.82 8.76
CA TYR A 129 0.48 -7.98 9.18
C TYR A 129 0.08 -7.20 10.43
N LYS A 130 0.82 -7.42 11.52
CA LYS A 130 0.64 -6.67 12.76
C LYS A 130 1.33 -5.32 12.62
N ILE A 131 0.56 -4.24 12.64
CA ILE A 131 1.09 -2.88 12.49
C ILE A 131 1.30 -2.21 13.84
N SER A 132 2.29 -1.34 13.91
CA SER A 132 2.53 -0.52 15.10
C SER A 132 1.46 0.56 15.28
N GLU A 133 1.38 1.15 16.47
CA GLU A 133 0.43 2.23 16.74
C GLU A 133 0.63 3.44 15.80
N ALA A 134 1.88 3.82 15.54
CA ALA A 134 2.20 4.91 14.61
C ALA A 134 1.69 4.62 13.17
N GLN A 135 1.81 3.38 12.71
CA GLN A 135 1.28 2.94 11.42
C GLN A 135 -0.26 2.95 11.43
N ALA A 136 -0.88 2.54 12.54
CA ALA A 136 -2.34 2.57 12.68
C ALA A 136 -2.88 4.01 12.63
N VAL A 137 -2.19 4.98 13.23
CA VAL A 137 -2.54 6.41 13.14
C VAL A 137 -2.41 6.91 11.70
N ARG A 138 -1.32 6.56 10.99
CA ARG A 138 -1.17 6.89 9.56
C ARG A 138 -2.29 6.30 8.71
N MET A 139 -2.67 5.04 8.95
CA MET A 139 -3.78 4.42 8.23
C MET A 139 -5.12 5.12 8.51
N LYS A 140 -5.37 5.54 9.77
CA LYS A 140 -6.56 6.36 10.11
C LYS A 140 -6.56 7.70 9.39
N PHE A 141 -5.39 8.34 9.26
CA PHE A 141 -5.24 9.59 8.50
C PHE A 141 -5.63 9.39 7.03
N TRP A 142 -5.15 8.34 6.37
CA TRP A 142 -5.53 8.00 4.99
C TRP A 142 -7.02 7.71 4.80
N LYS A 143 -7.69 7.16 5.82
CA LYS A 143 -9.14 6.91 5.81
C LYS A 143 -9.98 8.18 5.99
N SER A 144 -9.36 9.31 6.31
CA SER A 144 -10.08 10.57 6.48
C SER A 144 -10.69 11.07 5.16
N ILE A 145 -11.77 11.86 5.27
CA ILE A 145 -12.58 12.35 4.15
C ILE A 145 -11.78 13.19 3.13
N SER A 146 -10.62 13.73 3.54
CA SER A 146 -9.76 14.55 2.69
C SER A 146 -9.21 13.77 1.49
N HIS A 147 -8.94 12.47 1.64
CA HIS A 147 -8.32 11.66 0.60
C HIS A 147 -9.35 11.15 -0.40
N LYS A 148 -9.01 11.28 -1.69
CA LYS A 148 -9.90 10.83 -2.76
C LYS A 148 -9.75 9.32 -2.95
N THR A 149 -10.88 8.63 -3.07
CA THR A 149 -10.90 7.22 -3.44
C THR A 149 -10.96 7.10 -4.96
N VAL A 150 -10.04 6.33 -5.53
CA VAL A 150 -9.98 6.01 -6.96
C VAL A 150 -9.99 4.50 -7.14
N LYS A 151 -10.54 4.04 -8.26
CA LYS A 151 -10.55 2.63 -8.63
C LYS A 151 -9.82 2.44 -9.95
N GLY A 152 -9.14 1.32 -10.10
CA GLY A 152 -8.43 0.99 -11.33
C GLY A 152 -8.42 -0.50 -11.60
N ARG A 153 -8.28 -0.82 -12.89
CA ARG A 153 -8.18 -2.18 -13.40
C ARG A 153 -6.93 -2.30 -14.25
N GLY A 154 -6.25 -3.44 -14.15
CA GLY A 154 -5.02 -3.69 -14.89
C GLY A 154 -4.87 -5.15 -15.25
N THR A 155 -3.99 -5.39 -16.22
CA THR A 155 -3.72 -6.70 -16.80
C THR A 155 -2.24 -7.02 -16.78
N GLY A 156 -1.92 -8.30 -16.70
CA GLY A 156 -0.55 -8.79 -16.85
C GLY A 156 -0.55 -10.20 -17.43
N GLU A 157 0.52 -10.54 -18.13
CA GLU A 157 0.63 -11.86 -18.76
C GLU A 157 0.82 -12.95 -17.72
N ARG A 158 0.12 -14.08 -17.88
CA ARG A 158 0.28 -15.23 -16.99
C ARG A 158 1.66 -15.88 -17.12
N SER A 159 2.23 -15.87 -18.31
CA SER A 159 3.54 -16.42 -18.64
C SER A 159 4.68 -15.81 -17.81
N ASP A 160 4.50 -14.57 -17.34
CA ASP A 160 5.46 -13.83 -16.53
C ASP A 160 5.33 -14.13 -15.02
N GLU A 161 4.49 -15.10 -14.65
CA GLU A 161 4.26 -15.55 -13.27
C GLU A 161 3.98 -14.38 -12.31
N LEU A 162 4.83 -14.21 -11.29
CA LEU A 162 4.70 -13.18 -10.26
C LEU A 162 4.96 -11.77 -10.81
N LYS A 163 5.81 -11.62 -11.84
CA LYS A 163 5.96 -10.34 -12.56
C LYS A 163 4.68 -9.96 -13.29
N GLY A 164 3.97 -10.93 -13.85
CA GLY A 164 2.64 -10.74 -14.43
C GLY A 164 1.65 -10.12 -13.44
N VAL A 165 1.66 -10.61 -12.20
CA VAL A 165 0.84 -10.05 -11.11
C VAL A 165 1.24 -8.60 -10.79
N TYR A 166 2.55 -8.31 -10.71
CA TYR A 166 3.03 -6.94 -10.47
C TYR A 166 2.69 -5.98 -11.61
N ASN A 167 2.77 -6.45 -12.85
CA ASN A 167 2.36 -5.69 -14.02
C ASN A 167 0.87 -5.36 -13.96
N ALA A 168 0.03 -6.34 -13.60
CA ALA A 168 -1.41 -6.15 -13.44
C ALA A 168 -1.74 -5.10 -12.36
N TYR A 169 -1.07 -5.15 -11.20
CA TYR A 169 -1.24 -4.12 -10.16
C TYR A 169 -0.74 -2.75 -10.60
N THR A 170 0.46 -2.67 -11.18
CA THR A 170 1.05 -1.41 -11.67
C THR A 170 0.14 -0.76 -12.71
N GLU A 171 -0.41 -1.55 -13.63
CA GLU A 171 -1.35 -1.06 -14.62
C GLU A 171 -2.68 -0.62 -14.00
N ALA A 172 -3.19 -1.35 -13.00
CA ALA A 172 -4.40 -0.96 -12.29
C ALA A 172 -4.23 0.39 -11.60
N VAL A 173 -3.09 0.61 -10.93
CA VAL A 173 -2.75 1.90 -10.31
C VAL A 173 -2.64 3.00 -11.36
N LYS A 174 -1.87 2.78 -12.44
CA LYS A 174 -1.72 3.72 -13.55
C LYS A 174 -3.07 4.16 -14.11
N ASN A 175 -3.96 3.20 -14.35
CA ASN A 175 -5.29 3.47 -14.89
C ASN A 175 -6.15 4.27 -13.90
N ALA A 176 -6.09 3.96 -12.60
CA ALA A 176 -6.77 4.74 -11.56
C ALA A 176 -6.32 6.21 -11.53
N VAL A 177 -5.00 6.45 -11.53
CA VAL A 177 -4.40 7.79 -11.52
C VAL A 177 -4.74 8.54 -12.81
N ARG A 178 -4.62 7.88 -13.97
CA ARG A 178 -4.96 8.45 -15.28
C ARG A 178 -6.42 8.89 -15.34
N GLU A 179 -7.36 8.04 -14.92
CA GLU A 179 -8.78 8.34 -14.94
C GLU A 179 -9.12 9.51 -14.00
N TYR A 180 -8.52 9.54 -12.82
CA TYR A 180 -8.68 10.67 -11.90
C TYR A 180 -8.13 11.97 -12.51
N ALA A 181 -6.91 11.94 -13.04
CA ALA A 181 -6.26 13.10 -13.64
C ALA A 181 -7.08 13.66 -14.81
N ARG A 182 -7.64 12.80 -15.67
CA ARG A 182 -8.51 13.21 -16.79
C ARG A 182 -9.80 13.91 -16.33
N LYS A 183 -10.36 13.50 -15.19
CA LYS A 183 -11.60 14.08 -14.65
C LYS A 183 -11.36 15.44 -14.00
N VAL A 184 -10.24 15.60 -13.31
CA VAL A 184 -9.98 16.79 -12.47
C VAL A 184 -9.14 17.85 -13.19
N ILE A 185 -8.18 17.44 -14.02
CA ILE A 185 -7.20 18.35 -14.59
C ILE A 185 -7.58 18.69 -16.03
N LYS A 186 -7.94 19.96 -16.26
CA LYS A 186 -8.37 20.46 -17.58
C LYS A 186 -7.27 20.36 -18.65
N ASN A 187 -6.04 20.73 -18.28
CA ASN A 187 -4.89 20.72 -19.18
C ASN A 187 -3.95 19.57 -18.82
N LYS A 188 -3.46 18.83 -19.82
CA LYS A 188 -2.51 17.73 -19.58
C LYS A 188 -1.26 18.27 -18.86
N PRO A 189 -0.98 17.82 -17.63
CA PRO A 189 0.25 18.19 -16.93
C PRO A 189 1.45 17.54 -17.62
N LYS A 190 2.63 18.10 -17.38
CA LYS A 190 3.90 17.47 -17.74
C LYS A 190 4.14 16.24 -16.86
N GLU A 191 3.89 16.38 -15.56
CA GLU A 191 4.11 15.31 -14.58
C GLU A 191 3.16 15.46 -13.39
N LEU A 192 2.69 14.32 -12.86
CA LEU A 192 1.94 14.20 -11.63
C LEU A 192 2.72 13.36 -10.63
N ILE A 193 2.91 13.90 -9.43
CA ILE A 193 3.63 13.25 -8.34
C ILE A 193 2.71 13.19 -7.13
N GLY A 194 2.66 12.03 -6.48
CA GLY A 194 1.88 11.87 -5.27
C GLY A 194 2.08 10.53 -4.57
N GLU A 195 1.21 10.30 -3.59
CA GLU A 195 1.17 9.09 -2.79
C GLU A 195 -0.17 8.36 -2.96
N LEU A 196 -0.11 7.04 -2.81
CA LEU A 196 -1.24 6.12 -2.94
C LEU A 196 -1.24 5.13 -1.78
N LEU A 197 -2.42 4.75 -1.29
CA LEU A 197 -2.58 3.68 -0.32
C LEU A 197 -3.67 2.72 -0.79
N ILE A 198 -3.44 1.41 -0.72
CA ILE A 198 -4.49 0.43 -1.01
C ILE A 198 -5.56 0.51 0.08
N LYS A 199 -6.80 0.76 -0.33
CA LYS A 199 -7.93 0.98 0.58
C LYS A 199 -8.55 -0.34 1.06
N GLU A 200 -8.78 -1.26 0.13
CA GLU A 200 -9.46 -2.55 0.35
C GLU A 200 -8.67 -3.67 -0.30
N ASN A 201 -9.01 -4.92 0.04
CA ASN A 201 -8.31 -6.08 -0.49
C ASN A 201 -8.33 -6.08 -2.03
N PRO A 202 -7.15 -6.14 -2.69
CA PRO A 202 -7.08 -6.24 -4.13
C PRO A 202 -7.86 -7.46 -4.60
N ARG A 203 -8.61 -7.30 -5.69
CA ARG A 203 -9.20 -8.45 -6.37
C ARG A 203 -8.26 -8.89 -7.49
N LEU A 204 -7.67 -10.08 -7.33
CA LEU A 204 -6.85 -10.71 -8.36
C LEU A 204 -7.55 -11.98 -8.86
N TYR A 205 -7.70 -12.10 -10.18
CA TYR A 205 -8.25 -13.30 -10.83
C TYR A 205 -7.59 -13.53 -12.19
N VAL A 206 -7.78 -14.71 -12.77
CA VAL A 206 -7.28 -15.05 -14.10
C VAL A 206 -8.43 -15.15 -15.08
N GLU A 207 -8.28 -14.52 -16.24
CA GLU A 207 -9.25 -14.58 -17.33
C GLU A 207 -8.50 -14.53 -18.66
N SER A 208 -8.76 -15.49 -19.55
CA SER A 208 -8.16 -15.56 -20.89
C SER A 208 -6.63 -15.53 -20.92
N GLY A 209 -5.97 -16.25 -20.00
CA GLY A 209 -4.50 -16.29 -19.93
C GLY A 209 -3.84 -15.03 -19.37
N LEU A 210 -4.63 -14.09 -18.83
CA LEU A 210 -4.14 -12.86 -18.22
C LEU A 210 -4.49 -12.81 -16.74
N PHE A 211 -3.56 -12.31 -15.93
CA PHE A 211 -3.87 -11.80 -14.60
C PHE A 211 -4.68 -10.50 -14.75
N LYS A 212 -5.81 -10.42 -14.07
CA LYS A 212 -6.63 -9.22 -13.95
C LYS A 212 -6.66 -8.77 -12.50
N ALA A 213 -6.24 -7.53 -12.28
CA ALA A 213 -6.23 -6.91 -10.96
C ALA A 213 -7.24 -5.75 -10.91
N GLU A 214 -8.07 -5.71 -9.87
CA GLU A 214 -8.90 -4.57 -9.52
C GLU A 214 -8.45 -4.01 -8.16
N LEU A 215 -8.17 -2.71 -8.12
CA LEU A 215 -7.69 -2.00 -6.93
C LEU A 215 -8.60 -0.83 -6.59
N GLU A 216 -8.87 -0.66 -5.30
CA GLU A 216 -9.37 0.60 -4.73
C GLU A 216 -8.26 1.27 -3.94
N LEU A 217 -7.99 2.54 -4.21
CA LEU A 217 -6.85 3.27 -3.64
C LEU A 217 -7.33 4.60 -3.06
N TYR A 218 -6.70 5.02 -1.96
CA TYR A 218 -6.65 6.41 -1.58
C TYR A 218 -5.56 7.12 -2.38
N LEU A 219 -5.88 8.30 -2.91
CA LEU A 219 -4.98 9.12 -3.71
C LEU A 219 -4.73 10.46 -3.02
N ASN A 220 -3.46 10.81 -2.90
CA ASN A 220 -3.00 12.13 -2.51
C ASN A 220 -2.05 12.67 -3.59
N ILE A 221 -2.41 13.79 -4.23
CA ILE A 221 -1.53 14.45 -5.22
C ILE A 221 -0.72 15.51 -4.48
N GLU A 222 0.60 15.35 -4.49
CA GLU A 222 1.52 16.30 -3.87
C GLU A 222 1.86 17.45 -4.82
N LYS A 223 2.14 17.12 -6.09
CA LYS A 223 2.61 18.11 -7.07
C LYS A 223 2.04 17.84 -8.46
N ILE A 224 1.58 18.92 -9.09
CA ILE A 224 1.18 18.96 -10.49
C ILE A 224 2.16 19.87 -11.21
N VAL A 225 2.97 19.31 -12.11
CA VAL A 225 3.94 20.09 -12.90
C VAL A 225 3.30 20.45 -14.24
N PRO A 226 2.94 21.72 -14.49
CA PRO A 226 2.44 22.14 -15.79
C PRO A 226 3.57 22.26 -16.82
N TYR A 227 3.20 22.34 -18.09
CA TYR A 227 4.13 22.82 -19.12
C TYR A 227 4.31 24.33 -18.99
N THR A 228 5.54 24.78 -18.81
CA THR A 228 5.90 26.20 -18.89
C THR A 228 6.12 26.60 -20.34
N VAL A 229 5.46 27.67 -20.78
CA VAL A 229 5.82 28.34 -22.04
C VAL A 229 6.87 29.37 -21.67
N PHE A 230 8.06 29.25 -22.25
CA PHE A 230 9.09 30.29 -22.20
C PHE A 230 9.06 31.06 -23.51
#